data_AF-M2R8X9-F1
#
_entry.id   AF-M2R8X9-F1
#
_cell.length_a   1.000
_cell.length_b   1.000
_cell.length_c   1.000
_cell.angle_alpha   90.00
_cell.angle_beta   90.00
_cell.angle_gamma   90.00
#
_symmetry.space_group_name_H-M   'P 1'
#
loop_
_entity.id
_entity.type
_entity.pdbx_description
1 polymer ?
#
loop_
_entity_poly.entity_id
_entity_poly.type
_entity_poly.pdbx_seq_one_letter_code
_entity_poly.pdbx_strand_id
1 'polypeptide(L)'
;MFFFDVFPLATKVSIFEIQRFIEFSALKNSLNESFDNVNTVKRDWYRLNIYYLKKAGAIVDDSKSPICEISFRKSFEEEGLKEFKGKTIQLPFILQ
;
A
#
# COMPACT_ATOMS: atom_id res chain seq x y z
N MET A 1 -12.67 -17.07 -24.05
CA MET A 1 -13.63 -16.97 -22.94
C MET A 1 -12.94 -16.27 -21.80
N PHE A 2 -13.47 -15.13 -21.36
CA PHE A 2 -12.99 -14.38 -20.21
C PHE A 2 -14.02 -14.46 -19.08
N PHE A 3 -13.58 -14.48 -17.82
CA PHE A 3 -14.50 -14.64 -16.70
C PHE A 3 -15.55 -13.52 -16.62
N PHE A 4 -15.22 -12.31 -17.07
CA PHE A 4 -16.10 -11.14 -17.07
C PHE A 4 -17.19 -11.17 -18.16
N ASP A 5 -17.15 -12.14 -19.08
CA ASP A 5 -18.22 -12.34 -20.07
C ASP A 5 -19.55 -12.74 -19.39
N VAL A 6 -19.54 -13.16 -18.12
CA VAL A 6 -20.75 -13.50 -17.33
C VAL A 6 -21.51 -12.27 -16.81
N PHE A 7 -20.93 -11.07 -16.83
CA PHE A 7 -21.52 -9.88 -16.21
C PHE A 7 -22.94 -9.54 -16.70
N PRO A 8 -23.30 -9.68 -18.01
CA PRO A 8 -24.64 -9.41 -18.50
C PRO A 8 -25.74 -10.34 -17.93
N LEU A 9 -25.39 -11.45 -17.26
CA LEU A 9 -26.36 -12.37 -16.64
C LEU A 9 -26.91 -11.85 -15.30
N ALA A 10 -26.19 -10.96 -14.61
CA ALA A 10 -26.57 -10.49 -13.28
C ALA A 10 -27.71 -9.46 -13.33
N THR A 11 -28.71 -9.62 -12.46
CA THR A 11 -29.83 -8.66 -12.32
C THR A 11 -29.62 -7.61 -11.21
N LYS A 12 -28.58 -7.77 -10.40
CA LYS A 12 -28.22 -6.85 -9.30
C LYS A 12 -26.70 -6.67 -9.31
N VAL A 13 -26.24 -5.47 -9.62
CA VAL A 13 -24.81 -5.12 -9.69
C VAL A 13 -24.58 -3.80 -8.95
N SER A 14 -23.53 -3.74 -8.15
CA SER A 14 -23.01 -2.51 -7.54
C SER A 14 -21.59 -2.24 -8.05
N ILE A 15 -21.26 -0.98 -8.27
CA ILE A 15 -19.93 -0.53 -8.69
C ILE A 15 -19.27 0.17 -7.51
N PHE A 16 -18.01 -0.16 -7.23
CA PHE A 16 -17.25 0.39 -6.11
C PHE A 16 -15.93 0.97 -6.63
N GLU A 17 -15.74 2.27 -6.42
CA GLU A 17 -14.50 2.97 -6.78
C GLU A 17 -13.44 2.80 -5.68
N ILE A 18 -12.19 2.61 -6.09
CA ILE A 18 -11.04 2.51 -5.19
C ILE A 18 -9.95 3.51 -5.59
N GLN A 19 -9.12 3.89 -4.64
CA GLN A 19 -7.96 4.74 -4.91
C GLN A 19 -6.75 3.89 -5.29
N ARG A 20 -6.15 4.15 -6.47
CA ARG A 20 -4.96 3.43 -6.95
C ARG A 20 -3.84 3.40 -5.91
N PHE A 21 -3.63 4.52 -5.21
CA PHE A 21 -2.62 4.68 -4.17
C PHE A 21 -2.81 3.71 -2.98
N ILE A 22 -4.05 3.32 -2.68
CA ILE A 22 -4.40 2.48 -1.53
C ILE A 22 -4.42 1.00 -1.93
N GLU A 23 -4.98 0.66 -3.09
CA GLU A 23 -5.33 -0.73 -3.41
C GLU A 23 -4.81 -1.27 -4.76
N PHE A 24 -4.00 -0.52 -5.52
CA PHE A 24 -3.53 -1.01 -6.82
C PHE A 24 -2.08 -0.68 -7.17
N SER A 25 -1.23 -1.71 -7.09
CA SER A 25 0.13 -1.72 -7.64
C SER A 25 0.47 -3.12 -8.18
N ALA A 26 0.43 -3.28 -9.50
CA ALA A 26 0.63 -4.58 -10.13
C ALA A 26 2.12 -4.96 -10.28
N LEU A 27 2.39 -6.26 -10.24
CA LEU A 27 3.65 -6.86 -10.65
C LEU A 27 3.42 -7.69 -11.92
N LYS A 28 3.96 -7.24 -13.05
CA LYS A 28 3.74 -7.86 -14.37
C LYS A 28 5.03 -8.07 -15.16
N ASN A 29 6.05 -7.24 -14.93
CA ASN A 29 7.24 -7.17 -15.77
C ASN A 29 8.54 -7.45 -14.99
N SER A 30 9.59 -7.79 -15.74
CA SER A 30 10.96 -7.84 -15.22
C SER A 30 11.52 -6.43 -14.99
N LEU A 31 12.74 -6.35 -14.45
CA LEU A 31 13.48 -5.10 -14.27
C LEU A 31 13.98 -4.47 -15.59
N ASN A 32 13.82 -5.15 -16.72
CA ASN A 32 14.13 -4.58 -18.03
C ASN A 32 13.09 -3.52 -18.45
N GLU A 33 11.88 -3.60 -17.91
CA GLU A 33 10.81 -2.62 -18.13
C GLU A 33 10.74 -1.60 -16.99
N SER A 34 10.28 -0.39 -17.28
CA SER A 34 10.23 0.72 -16.31
C SER A 34 8.95 0.77 -15.45
N PHE A 35 7.95 -0.08 -15.73
CA PHE A 35 6.64 -0.07 -15.09
C PHE A 35 6.23 -1.47 -14.61
N ASP A 36 5.31 -1.51 -13.63
CA ASP A 36 4.72 -2.74 -13.05
C ASP A 36 5.75 -3.84 -12.74
N ASN A 37 6.84 -3.48 -12.06
CA ASN A 37 7.95 -4.37 -11.69
C ASN A 37 8.20 -4.33 -10.17
N VAL A 38 9.20 -5.08 -9.68
CA VAL A 38 9.49 -5.15 -8.24
C VAL A 38 9.87 -3.79 -7.61
N ASN A 39 10.45 -2.87 -8.38
CA ASN A 39 10.81 -1.54 -7.89
C ASN A 39 9.56 -0.64 -7.77
N THR A 40 8.62 -0.71 -8.72
CA THR A 40 7.38 0.07 -8.63
C THR A 40 6.52 -0.41 -7.47
N VAL A 41 6.41 -1.73 -7.27
CA VAL A 41 5.65 -2.33 -6.16
C VAL A 41 6.23 -1.95 -4.80
N LYS A 42 7.55 -2.08 -4.62
CA LYS A 42 8.20 -1.68 -3.35
C LYS A 42 7.98 -0.22 -3.01
N ARG A 43 8.16 0.67 -4.00
CA ARG A 43 7.97 2.11 -3.83
C ARG A 43 6.54 2.42 -3.41
N ASP A 44 5.55 1.83 -4.08
CA ASP A 44 4.15 2.13 -3.82
C ASP A 44 3.73 1.59 -2.43
N TRP A 45 4.21 0.40 -2.02
CA TRP A 45 3.99 -0.14 -0.68
C TRP A 45 4.63 0.70 0.43
N TYR A 46 5.89 1.14 0.27
CA TYR A 46 6.55 1.99 1.28
C TYR A 46 5.81 3.32 1.48
N ARG A 47 5.35 3.93 0.38
CA ARG A 47 4.57 5.18 0.44
C ARG A 47 3.24 4.99 1.18
N LEU A 48 2.57 3.86 0.96
CA LEU A 48 1.33 3.54 1.68
C LEU A 48 1.57 3.35 3.18
N ASN A 49 2.64 2.65 3.58
CA ASN A 49 3.00 2.46 4.99
C ASN A 49 3.31 3.79 5.68
N ILE A 50 4.04 4.70 5.01
CA ILE A 50 4.30 6.05 5.52
C ILE A 50 2.99 6.84 5.68
N TYR A 51 2.07 6.73 4.72
CA TYR A 51 0.75 7.36 4.81
C TYR A 51 -0.03 6.86 6.03
N TYR A 52 -0.08 5.54 6.27
CA TYR A 52 -0.77 4.99 7.43
C TYR A 52 -0.12 5.35 8.77
N LEU A 53 1.21 5.40 8.87
CA LEU A 53 1.89 5.91 10.07
C LEU A 53 1.48 7.37 10.37
N LYS A 54 1.48 8.23 9.35
CA LYS A 54 1.06 9.63 9.48
C LYS A 54 -0.43 9.72 9.86
N LYS A 55 -1.29 8.90 9.26
CA LYS A 55 -2.74 8.83 9.57
C LYS A 55 -2.99 8.38 11.02
N ALA A 56 -2.16 7.49 11.56
CA ALA A 56 -2.18 7.09 12.98
C ALA A 56 -1.63 8.17 13.93
N GLY A 57 -1.11 9.28 13.41
CA GLY A 57 -0.61 10.42 14.16
C GLY A 57 0.88 10.37 14.49
N ALA A 58 1.67 9.52 13.83
CA ALA A 58 3.12 9.57 13.90
C ALA A 58 3.68 10.71 13.03
N ILE A 59 4.87 11.19 13.36
CA ILE A 59 5.63 12.13 12.53
C ILE A 59 6.75 11.31 11.87
N VAL A 60 6.76 11.22 10.54
CA VAL A 60 7.74 10.40 9.81
C VAL A 60 8.77 11.28 9.12
N ASP A 61 10.05 11.04 9.40
CA ASP A 61 11.21 11.62 8.74
C ASP A 61 11.82 10.61 7.74
N ASP A 62 11.66 10.91 6.45
CA ASP A 62 12.14 10.11 5.32
C ASP A 62 13.39 10.72 4.64
N SER A 63 14.02 11.71 5.25
CA SER A 63 15.16 12.45 4.65
C SER A 63 16.39 11.57 4.35
N LYS A 64 16.57 10.47 5.09
CA LYS A 64 17.73 9.57 4.96
C LYS A 64 17.42 8.25 4.23
N SER A 65 16.16 7.83 4.18
CA SER A 65 15.78 6.52 3.64
C SER A 65 14.30 6.49 3.28
N PRO A 66 13.90 5.82 2.18
CA PRO A 66 12.48 5.62 1.84
C PRO A 66 11.88 4.34 2.45
N ILE A 67 12.65 3.53 3.16
CA ILE A 67 12.24 2.16 3.54
C ILE A 67 11.26 2.21 4.71
N CYS A 68 10.04 1.71 4.48
CA CYS A 68 9.02 1.55 5.50
C CYS A 68 8.25 0.26 5.25
N GLU A 69 8.49 -0.77 6.06
CA GLU A 69 7.86 -2.08 5.96
C GLU A 69 6.98 -2.35 7.18
N ILE A 70 5.69 -2.63 6.93
CA ILE A 70 4.72 -3.01 7.96
C ILE A 70 4.13 -4.36 7.56
N SER A 71 4.37 -5.38 8.37
CA SER A 71 3.84 -6.73 8.18
C SER A 71 2.31 -6.73 8.15
N PHE A 72 1.73 -7.40 7.16
CA PHE A 72 0.27 -7.58 7.04
C PHE A 72 -0.34 -8.30 8.24
N ARG A 73 0.47 -8.97 9.08
CA ARG A 73 0.00 -9.60 10.31
C ARG A 73 -0.28 -8.60 11.43
N LYS A 74 0.28 -7.39 11.32
CA LYS A 74 0.30 -6.36 12.37
C LYS A 74 -0.76 -5.27 12.19
N SER A 75 -1.04 -4.91 10.94
CA SER A 75 -2.03 -3.89 10.59
C SER A 75 -2.59 -4.17 9.20
N PHE A 76 -3.88 -3.96 9.01
CA PHE A 76 -4.55 -3.99 7.72
C PHE A 76 -4.56 -2.60 7.06
N GLU A 77 -4.98 -1.59 7.80
CA GLU A 77 -4.87 -0.16 7.48
C GLU A 77 -3.99 0.52 8.56
N GLU A 78 -4.41 1.66 9.14
CA GLU A 78 -3.69 2.31 10.25
C GLU A 78 -4.08 1.80 11.65
N GLU A 79 -5.06 0.90 11.77
CA GLU A 79 -5.70 0.56 13.06
C GLU A 79 -4.76 -0.08 14.07
N GLY A 80 -3.74 -0.81 13.58
CA GLY A 80 -2.68 -1.44 14.38
C GLY A 80 -1.55 -0.50 14.79
N LEU A 81 -1.54 0.76 14.33
CA LEU A 81 -0.40 1.68 14.46
C LEU A 81 -0.57 2.75 15.55
N LYS A 82 -1.61 2.66 16.38
CA LYS A 82 -1.95 3.66 17.41
C LYS A 82 -0.82 3.93 18.42
N GLU A 83 0.04 2.94 18.66
CA GLU A 83 1.19 3.06 19.57
C GLU A 83 2.25 4.05 19.10
N PHE A 84 2.18 4.49 17.83
CA PHE A 84 3.11 5.45 17.24
C PHE A 84 2.59 6.89 17.27
N LYS A 85 1.37 7.13 17.77
CA LYS A 85 0.79 8.47 17.86
C LYS A 85 1.70 9.42 18.66
N GLY A 86 2.05 10.56 18.05
CA GLY A 86 2.92 11.58 18.63
C GLY A 86 4.41 11.24 18.67
N LYS A 87 4.81 10.05 18.19
CA LYS A 87 6.22 9.66 18.09
C LYS A 87 6.80 10.15 16.77
N THR A 88 8.05 10.59 16.81
CA THR A 88 8.85 10.86 15.61
C THR A 88 9.59 9.58 15.20
N ILE A 89 9.37 9.13 13.98
CA ILE A 89 9.98 7.93 13.39
C ILE A 89 10.93 8.37 12.28
N GLN A 90 12.22 8.07 12.42
CA GLN A 90 13.20 8.25 11.35
C GLN A 90 13.32 6.94 10.56
N LEU A 91 13.16 6.98 9.23
CA LEU A 91 13.35 5.80 8.39
C LEU A 91 14.85 5.39 8.32
N PRO A 92 15.18 4.09 8.10
CA PRO A 92 14.30 2.98 7.77
C PRO A 92 13.45 2.47 8.95
N PHE A 93 12.21 2.08 8.69
CA PHE A 93 11.29 1.51 9.68
C PHE A 93 10.82 0.12 9.26
N ILE A 94 10.86 -0.85 10.17
CA ILE A 94 10.43 -2.23 9.94
C ILE A 94 9.63 -2.70 11.15
N LEU A 95 8.38 -3.09 10.93
CA LEU A 95 7.49 -3.67 11.93
C LEU A 95 7.01 -5.05 11.45
N GLN A 96 7.41 -6.10 12.17
CA GLN A 96 7.09 -7.51 11.83
C GLN A 96 6.00 -8.09 12.73
#